data_AF-A0A1B2HI55-F1
#
_entry.id   AF-A0A1B2HI55-F1
#
_cell.length_a   1.000
_cell.length_b   1.000
_cell.length_c   1.000
_cell.angle_alpha   90.00
_cell.angle_beta   90.00
_cell.angle_gamma   90.00
#
_symmetry.space_group_name_H-M   'P 1'
#
loop_
_entity.id
_entity.type
_entity.pdbx_description
1 polymer ?
#
loop_
_entity_poly.entity_id
_entity_poly.type
_entity_poly.pdbx_seq_one_letter_code
_entity_poly.pdbx_strand_id
1 'polypeptide(L)'
;MNKMSVEPERIRALDGDQVISTRQTVSTYAVMLDGGSLETMELTAAQARGFECLTCRAQHTAASGAFQPVGRIPSVGSVFQCLKCAGGVR
;
A
#
# COMPACT_ATOMS: atom_id res chain seq x y z
N MET A 1 -15.54 -14.89 -39.56
CA MET A 1 -15.17 -15.29 -38.18
C MET A 1 -14.42 -14.14 -37.50
N ASN A 2 -15.09 -13.34 -36.68
CA ASN A 2 -14.41 -12.33 -35.87
C ASN A 2 -13.93 -12.98 -34.58
N LYS A 3 -12.61 -13.16 -34.45
CA LYS A 3 -11.97 -13.49 -33.17
C LYS A 3 -11.99 -12.23 -32.31
N MET A 4 -12.96 -12.13 -31.40
CA MET A 4 -12.94 -11.16 -30.32
C MET A 4 -11.91 -11.64 -29.29
N SER A 5 -10.65 -11.28 -29.49
CA SER A 5 -9.60 -11.48 -28.49
C SER A 5 -9.85 -10.51 -27.35
N VAL A 6 -10.43 -11.01 -26.27
CA VAL A 6 -10.52 -10.28 -25.00
C VAL A 6 -9.08 -10.10 -24.51
N GLU A 7 -8.56 -8.87 -24.61
CA GLU A 7 -7.29 -8.51 -23.98
C GLU A 7 -7.41 -8.82 -22.48
N PRO A 8 -6.48 -9.60 -21.88
CA PRO A 8 -6.47 -9.76 -20.44
C PRO A 8 -6.26 -8.38 -19.82
N GLU A 9 -7.07 -8.04 -18.81
CA GLU A 9 -6.95 -6.78 -18.07
C GLU A 9 -5.48 -6.52 -17.78
N ARG A 10 -4.90 -5.54 -18.50
CA ARG A 10 -3.50 -5.19 -18.37
C ARG A 10 -3.32 -4.65 -16.97
N ILE A 11 -2.93 -5.52 -16.04
CA ILE A 11 -2.18 -5.15 -14.86
C ILE A 11 -1.08 -4.26 -15.42
N ARG A 12 -1.21 -2.94 -15.25
CA ARG A 12 -0.18 -1.99 -15.68
C ARG A 12 1.05 -2.38 -14.87
N ALA A 13 1.93 -3.18 -15.48
CA ALA A 13 3.22 -3.51 -14.91
C ALA A 13 3.88 -2.16 -14.66
N LEU A 14 4.05 -1.82 -13.39
CA LEU A 14 4.83 -0.66 -12.99
C LEU A 14 6.20 -0.85 -13.65
N ASP A 15 6.65 0.15 -14.41
CA ASP A 15 7.96 0.11 -15.07
C ASP A 15 9.06 -0.18 -14.04
N GLY A 16 10.16 -0.84 -14.42
CA GLY A 16 11.21 -1.25 -13.48
C GLY A 16 11.73 -0.11 -12.62
N ASP A 17 11.81 1.11 -13.17
CA ASP A 17 12.19 2.33 -12.44
C ASP A 17 11.12 2.75 -11.40
N GLN A 18 9.84 2.60 -11.78
CA GLN A 18 8.71 2.86 -10.91
C GLN A 18 8.62 1.85 -9.75
N VAL A 19 8.97 0.59 -9.99
CA VAL A 19 9.06 -0.45 -8.95
C VAL A 19 10.15 -0.11 -7.93
N ILE A 20 11.32 0.34 -8.37
CA ILE A 20 12.42 0.73 -7.47
C ILE A 20 12.03 1.95 -6.64
N SER A 21 11.44 2.97 -7.28
CA SER A 21 10.95 4.16 -6.58
C SER A 21 9.89 3.82 -5.52
N THR A 22 9.03 2.83 -5.76
CA THR A 22 7.99 2.45 -4.79
C THR A 22 8.52 1.70 -3.56
N ARG A 23 9.66 1.00 -3.67
CA ARG A 23 10.27 0.28 -2.54
C ARG A 23 11.17 1.14 -1.65
N GLN A 24 11.49 2.37 -2.08
CA GLN A 24 12.31 3.28 -1.30
C GLN A 24 11.62 3.66 0.01
N THR A 25 12.35 3.57 1.13
CA THR A 25 11.93 4.13 2.42
C THR A 25 11.89 5.65 2.32
N VAL A 26 10.74 6.24 2.61
CA VAL A 26 10.50 7.69 2.59
C VAL A 26 10.32 8.29 3.99
N SER A 27 10.02 7.46 4.99
CA SER A 27 9.91 7.88 6.38
C SER A 27 9.89 6.68 7.33
N THR A 28 9.72 6.94 8.62
CA THR A 28 9.47 5.93 9.64
C THR A 28 8.25 6.29 10.48
N TYR A 29 7.63 5.29 11.09
CA TYR A 29 6.48 5.47 11.98
C TYR A 29 6.58 4.48 13.14
N ALA A 30 6.04 4.87 14.29
CA ALA A 30 5.99 4.00 15.45
C ALA A 30 4.65 3.23 15.47
N VAL A 31 4.72 1.93 15.74
CA VAL A 31 3.56 1.07 15.97
C VAL A 31 3.64 0.47 17.36
N MET A 32 2.51 0.45 18.05
CA MET A 32 2.36 -0.31 19.28
C MET A 32 1.98 -1.74 18.90
N LEU A 33 2.85 -2.69 19.22
CA LEU A 33 2.56 -4.11 19.05
C LEU A 33 1.68 -4.63 20.18
N ASP A 34 0.97 -5.72 19.90
CA ASP A 34 0.25 -6.48 20.92
C ASP A 34 1.26 -6.97 21.98
N GLY A 35 1.16 -6.40 23.18
CA GLY A 35 2.16 -6.55 24.24
C GLY A 35 2.74 -5.22 24.75
N GLY A 36 2.39 -4.09 24.13
CA GLY A 36 2.74 -2.74 24.60
C GLY A 36 4.12 -2.25 24.17
N SER A 37 4.85 -3.04 23.40
CA SER A 37 6.13 -2.63 22.81
C SER A 37 5.91 -1.62 21.68
N LEU A 38 6.64 -0.52 21.72
CA LEU A 38 6.67 0.46 20.65
C LEU A 38 7.82 0.13 19.68
N GLU A 39 7.50 -0.25 18.46
CA GLU A 39 8.48 -0.49 17.40
C GLU A 39 8.46 0.62 16.36
N THR A 40 9.64 0.97 15.84
CA THR A 40 9.76 1.89 14.70
C THR A 40 9.87 1.10 13.41
N MET A 41 8.95 1.35 12.49
CA MET A 41 8.84 0.69 11.20
C MET A 41 9.17 1.64 10.06
N GLU A 42 9.72 1.10 8.97
CA GLU A 42 9.95 1.85 7.73
C GLU A 42 8.67 2.01 6.91
N LEU A 43 8.43 3.23 6.44
CA LEU A 43 7.38 3.57 5.49
C LEU A 43 7.97 3.71 4.09
N THR A 44 7.48 2.90 3.16
CA THR A 44 7.89 2.96 1.75
C THR A 44 7.06 3.96 0.95
N ALA A 45 7.60 4.43 -0.17
CA ALA A 45 6.87 5.27 -1.12
C ALA A 45 5.58 4.59 -1.64
N ALA A 46 5.57 3.27 -1.79
CA ALA A 46 4.37 2.50 -2.16
C ALA A 46 3.25 2.68 -1.14
N GLN A 47 3.58 2.59 0.15
CA GLN A 47 2.62 2.72 1.25
C GLN A 47 2.11 4.15 1.38
N ALA A 48 3.00 5.14 1.28
CA ALA A 48 2.65 6.56 1.30
C ALA A 48 1.72 6.97 0.15
N ARG A 49 1.85 6.30 -1.01
CA ARG A 49 1.02 6.56 -2.20
C ARG A 49 -0.26 5.71 -2.26
N GLY A 50 -0.47 4.81 -1.30
CA GLY A 50 -1.63 3.92 -1.29
C GLY A 50 -1.59 2.84 -2.37
N PHE A 51 -0.40 2.35 -2.72
CA PHE A 51 -0.20 1.18 -3.58
C PHE A 51 0.11 -0.09 -2.78
N GLU A 52 0.57 0.04 -1.55
CA GLU A 52 0.92 -1.07 -0.66
C GLU A 52 0.28 -0.89 0.72
N CYS A 53 -0.21 -1.98 1.31
CA CYS A 53 -0.80 -1.96 2.65
C CYS A 53 0.27 -1.75 3.73
N LEU A 54 -0.01 -0.86 4.68
CA LEU A 54 0.86 -0.64 5.84
C LEU A 54 1.09 -1.91 6.66
N THR A 55 0.07 -2.76 6.79
CA THR A 55 0.09 -3.94 7.68
C THR A 55 0.60 -5.19 6.96
N CYS A 56 -0.07 -5.62 5.89
CA CYS A 56 0.22 -6.90 5.24
C CYS A 56 1.19 -6.81 4.06
N ARG A 57 1.67 -5.60 3.72
CA ARG A 57 2.56 -5.33 2.57
C ARG A 57 2.00 -5.79 1.21
N ALA A 58 0.71 -6.12 1.14
CA ALA A 58 0.06 -6.49 -0.11
C ALA A 58 -0.08 -5.26 -1.02
N GLN A 59 0.25 -5.43 -2.30
CA GLN A 59 0.05 -4.41 -3.31
C GLN A 59 -1.39 -4.46 -3.82
N HIS A 60 -2.04 -3.31 -3.94
CA HIS A 60 -3.34 -3.21 -4.59
C HIS A 60 -3.32 -2.07 -5.61
N THR A 61 -4.11 -2.20 -6.67
CA THR A 61 -4.27 -1.13 -7.65
C THR A 61 -5.09 0.00 -7.03
N ALA A 62 -4.59 1.24 -7.10
CA ALA A 62 -5.23 2.42 -6.49
C ALA A 62 -6.68 2.67 -6.95
N ALA A 63 -7.09 2.09 -8.08
CA ALA A 63 -8.45 2.21 -8.63
C ALA A 63 -9.53 1.48 -7.81
N SER A 64 -9.17 0.59 -6.89
CA SER A 64 -10.11 -0.37 -6.31
C SER A 64 -10.84 0.10 -5.04
N GLY A 65 -10.58 1.32 -4.54
CA GLY A 65 -11.10 1.73 -3.22
C GLY A 65 -10.67 0.77 -2.10
N ALA A 66 -9.62 -0.03 -2.35
CA ALA A 66 -9.19 -1.12 -1.46
C ALA A 66 -8.41 -0.62 -0.25
N PHE A 67 -8.13 0.68 -0.17
CA PHE A 67 -7.39 1.32 0.91
C PHE A 67 -8.25 2.35 1.64
N GLN A 68 -8.00 2.49 2.94
CA GLN A 68 -8.50 3.60 3.74
C GLN A 68 -7.33 4.28 4.48
N PRO A 69 -7.41 5.61 4.69
CA PRO A 69 -6.42 6.31 5.50
C PRO A 69 -6.58 5.90 6.97
N VAL A 70 -5.48 5.54 7.61
CA VAL A 70 -5.46 5.11 9.03
C VAL A 70 -4.66 6.04 9.93
N GLY A 71 -4.01 7.04 9.34
CA GLY A 71 -3.21 8.01 10.06
C GLY A 71 -2.56 9.01 9.12
N ARG A 72 -1.81 9.95 9.71
CA ARG A 72 -1.06 10.97 8.97
C ARG A 72 0.31 11.14 9.59
N ILE A 73 1.34 11.18 8.74
CA ILE A 73 2.71 11.55 9.09
C ILE A 73 2.97 12.96 8.54
N PRO A 74 3.38 13.94 9.36
CA PRO A 74 3.51 15.34 8.92
C PRO A 74 4.38 15.55 7.67
N SER A 75 5.49 14.81 7.56
CA SER A 75 6.45 14.91 6.46
C SER A 75 6.05 14.15 5.20
N VAL A 76 5.06 13.26 5.27
CA VAL A 76 4.68 12.37 4.15
C VAL A 76 3.25 12.61 3.69
N GLY A 77 2.32 12.80 4.62
CA GLY A 77 0.88 12.85 4.37
C GLY A 77 0.16 11.67 5.00
N SER A 78 -0.97 11.28 4.39
CA SER A 78 -1.80 10.18 4.89
C SER A 78 -1.12 8.82 4.69
N VAL A 79 -1.37 7.90 5.60
CA VAL A 79 -0.89 6.52 5.54
C VAL A 79 -2.09 5.60 5.37
N PHE A 80 -1.95 4.56 4.56
CA PHE A 80 -3.07 3.75 4.09
C PHE A 80 -2.95 2.28 4.49
N GLN A 81 -4.08 1.68 4.90
CA GLN A 81 -4.21 0.23 5.08
C GLN A 81 -5.29 -0.31 4.15
N CYS A 82 -5.12 -1.56 3.71
CA CYS A 82 -6.15 -2.19 2.91
C CYS A 82 -7.40 -2.46 3.77
N LEU A 83 -8.59 -2.48 3.17
CA LEU A 83 -9.85 -2.67 3.90
C LEU A 83 -9.89 -3.99 4.70
N LYS A 84 -9.18 -5.03 4.23
CA LYS A 84 -9.04 -6.30 4.97
C LYS A 84 -8.30 -6.12 6.30
N CYS A 85 -7.29 -5.25 6.33
CA CYS A 85 -6.50 -4.99 7.54
C CYS A 85 -7.13 -3.89 8.41
N ALA A 86 -7.67 -2.84 7.78
CA ALA A 86 -8.25 -1.71 8.49
C ALA A 86 -9.65 -1.98 9.04
N GLY A 87 -10.38 -2.93 8.42
CA GLY A 87 -11.71 -3.33 8.86
C GLY A 87 -11.73 -4.07 10.19
N GLY A 88 -10.60 -4.64 10.65
CA GLY A 88 -10.49 -5.25 11.98
C GLY A 88 -11.71 -6.05 12.41
N VAL A 89 -12.07 -7.13 11.70
CA VAL A 89 -13.11 -8.06 12.17
C VAL A 89 -12.56 -9.46 11.85
N ARG A 90 -12.01 -10.25 12.79
CA ARG A 90 -12.07 -10.24 14.27
C ARG A 90 -10.81 -10.91 14.82
#